data_AF-A0A2Z3GK63-F1
#
_entry.id   AF-A0A2Z3GK63-F1
#
_cell.length_a   1.000
_cell.length_b   1.000
_cell.length_c   1.000
_cell.angle_alpha   90.00
_cell.angle_beta   90.00
_cell.angle_gamma   90.00
#
_symmetry.space_group_name_H-M   'P 1'
#
loop_
_entity.id
_entity.type
_entity.pdbx_description
1 polymer ?
#
loop_
_entity_poly.entity_id
_entity_poly.type
_entity_poly.pdbx_seq_one_letter_code
_entity_poly.pdbx_strand_id
1 'polypeptide(L)'
;MTLTNQLRRSMRNMLRLVLLAVGLLSSLASVAQRKPINPKATPEARQLLKYLYKLRGKKTLSGMHNVLGRMSINTDRVQQLTGKYPAIWGGDFGFADSTHDIDNIKYRPLLVPEIKRQHARGAIIVMSYHQANPVIGEPCDFKGGIISKLTDAQWQELLTPGTPLYQKWATQMDLLAGYLTQLQAARIPVIFRPYHEMNGDWFWWGGRPGATGYLALWQQLYAYYTEHHHLNNLLWAWTPDKPNPGVETYFPGRDKVDLLGTDIYPRKDSATYPQRWYDTMHRLAGRKPVGLSEHSQLVPPEQLKQQPYVWFMSWGEMLFNANSAEEIKRVYDSPRVLSVEDVPKRLSK
;
A
#
# COMPACT_ATOMS: atom_id res chain seq x y z
N MET A 1 50.00 19.50 41.59
CA MET A 1 49.89 19.06 40.17
C MET A 1 48.94 17.86 39.96
N THR A 2 48.27 17.36 41.00
CA THR A 2 47.52 16.08 40.99
C THR A 2 45.99 16.21 40.85
N LEU A 3 45.37 17.25 41.43
CA LEU A 3 43.91 17.43 41.37
C LEU A 3 43.39 17.72 39.94
N THR A 4 44.13 18.51 39.15
CA THR A 4 43.74 18.92 37.80
C THR A 4 43.73 17.76 36.80
N ASN A 5 44.56 16.74 37.01
CA ASN A 5 44.59 15.55 36.15
C ASN A 5 43.44 14.57 36.46
N GLN A 6 43.01 14.46 37.73
CA GLN A 6 41.85 13.65 38.11
C GLN A 6 40.53 14.24 37.58
N LEU A 7 40.34 15.56 37.71
CA LEU A 7 39.16 16.26 37.19
C LEU A 7 39.04 16.14 35.67
N ARG A 8 40.14 16.30 34.92
CA ARG A 8 40.15 16.12 33.45
C ARG A 8 39.84 14.68 33.03
N ARG A 9 40.28 13.68 33.80
CA ARG A 9 40.01 12.27 33.53
C ARG A 9 38.55 11.91 33.83
N SER A 10 37.99 12.44 34.92
CA SER A 10 36.58 12.31 35.27
C SER A 10 35.65 12.95 34.22
N MET A 11 35.94 14.19 33.80
CA MET A 11 35.16 14.87 32.75
C MET A 11 35.23 14.15 31.40
N ARG A 12 36.39 13.60 31.00
CA ARG A 12 36.51 12.79 29.77
C ARG A 12 35.73 11.48 29.85
N ASN A 13 35.72 10.83 31.01
CA ASN A 13 34.94 9.61 31.22
C ASN A 13 33.43 9.89 31.23
N MET A 14 33.00 11.00 31.84
CA MET A 14 31.61 11.45 31.86
C MET A 14 31.13 11.86 30.46
N LEU A 15 31.95 12.56 29.67
CA LEU A 15 31.65 12.90 28.28
C LEU A 15 31.55 11.65 27.39
N ARG A 16 32.41 10.64 27.62
CA ARG A 16 32.33 9.33 26.94
C ARG A 16 31.06 8.55 27.31
N LEU A 17 30.65 8.58 28.58
CA LEU A 17 29.41 7.95 29.06
C LEU A 17 28.15 8.64 28.48
N VAL A 18 28.14 9.98 28.41
CA VAL A 18 27.06 10.74 27.78
C VAL A 18 26.99 10.47 26.27
N LEU A 19 28.13 10.42 25.57
CA LEU A 19 28.18 10.10 24.15
C LEU A 19 27.77 8.65 23.85
N LEU A 20 28.13 7.68 24.71
CA LEU A 20 27.65 6.30 24.60
C LEU A 20 26.13 6.20 24.85
N ALA A 21 25.60 6.91 25.86
CA ALA A 21 24.17 6.92 26.16
C ALA A 21 23.33 7.55 25.03
N VAL A 22 23.82 8.64 24.42
CA VAL A 22 23.19 9.27 23.25
C VAL A 22 23.28 8.36 22.00
N GLY A 23 24.36 7.61 21.82
CA GLY A 23 24.50 6.59 20.78
C GLY A 23 23.59 5.36 20.96
N LEU A 24 23.35 4.94 22.20
CA LEU A 24 22.41 3.87 22.55
C LEU A 24 20.94 4.30 22.41
N LEU A 25 20.59 5.54 22.76
CA LEU A 25 19.23 6.09 22.58
C LEU A 25 18.88 6.33 21.10
N SER A 26 19.83 6.79 20.29
CA SER A 26 19.63 6.99 18.84
C SER A 26 19.58 5.67 18.05
N SER A 27 20.26 4.62 18.50
CA SER A 27 20.20 3.29 17.88
C SER A 27 18.91 2.52 18.22
N LEU A 28 18.37 2.65 19.43
CA LEU A 28 17.09 2.04 19.82
C LEU A 28 15.89 2.63 19.04
N ALA A 29 15.87 3.96 18.84
CA ALA A 29 14.87 4.62 18.00
C ALA A 29 14.97 4.18 16.51
N SER A 30 16.17 3.87 16.02
CA SER A 30 16.38 3.42 14.63
C SER A 30 15.89 1.99 14.35
N VAL A 31 15.77 1.13 15.36
CA VAL A 31 15.37 -0.28 15.19
C VAL A 31 13.86 -0.47 15.30
N ALA A 32 13.18 0.34 16.11
CA ALA A 32 11.72 0.30 16.26
C ALA A 32 10.98 0.63 14.94
N GLN A 33 11.56 1.49 14.09
CA GLN A 33 10.89 2.03 12.91
C GLN A 33 10.84 1.10 11.68
N ARG A 34 11.35 -0.14 11.77
CA ARG A 34 11.36 -1.11 10.65
C ARG A 34 10.52 -2.37 10.90
N LYS A 35 9.74 -2.39 11.98
CA LYS A 35 8.86 -3.51 12.33
C LYS A 35 7.46 -3.26 11.73
N PRO A 36 6.74 -4.33 11.35
CA PRO A 36 5.33 -4.18 11.00
C PRO A 36 4.52 -3.66 12.19
N ILE A 37 3.44 -2.93 11.94
CA ILE A 37 2.50 -2.45 12.97
C ILE A 37 1.82 -3.60 13.69
N ASN A 38 1.61 -4.72 12.99
CA ASN A 38 1.17 -5.97 13.58
C ASN A 38 2.36 -6.66 14.28
N PRO A 39 2.38 -6.75 15.62
CA PRO A 39 3.47 -7.40 16.35
C PRO A 39 3.54 -8.90 16.11
N LYS A 40 2.47 -9.53 15.60
CA LYS A 40 2.38 -10.95 15.22
C LYS A 40 2.61 -11.20 13.72
N ALA A 41 2.99 -10.18 12.94
CA ALA A 41 3.22 -10.31 11.51
C ALA A 41 4.10 -11.53 11.16
N THR A 42 3.78 -12.22 10.06
CA THR A 42 4.50 -13.42 9.63
C THR A 42 5.97 -13.10 9.28
N PRO A 43 6.87 -14.10 9.30
CA PRO A 43 8.26 -13.90 8.87
C PRO A 43 8.38 -13.30 7.47
N GLU A 44 7.50 -13.69 6.54
CA GLU A 44 7.49 -13.25 5.15
C GLU A 44 7.06 -11.77 5.06
N ALA A 45 6.01 -11.36 5.78
CA ALA A 45 5.59 -9.96 5.83
C ALA A 45 6.69 -9.06 6.41
N ARG A 46 7.36 -9.51 7.48
CA ARG A 46 8.53 -8.80 8.04
C ARG A 46 9.68 -8.70 7.04
N GLN A 47 9.96 -9.77 6.30
CA GLN A 47 11.04 -9.80 5.32
C GLN A 47 10.75 -8.86 4.15
N LEU A 48 9.51 -8.87 3.64
CA LEU A 48 9.03 -7.95 2.63
C LEU A 48 9.16 -6.50 3.09
N LEU A 49 8.63 -6.16 4.27
CA LEU A 49 8.74 -4.79 4.78
C LEU A 49 10.21 -4.36 4.92
N LYS A 50 11.06 -5.21 5.49
CA LYS A 50 12.51 -4.96 5.60
C LYS A 50 13.16 -4.72 4.23
N TYR A 51 12.72 -5.44 3.20
CA TYR A 51 13.18 -5.23 1.83
C TYR A 51 12.77 -3.85 1.30
N LEU A 52 11.50 -3.45 1.45
CA LEU A 52 11.03 -2.12 1.05
C LEU A 52 11.81 -0.99 1.73
N TYR A 53 12.13 -1.11 3.02
CA TYR A 53 13.00 -0.16 3.71
C TYR A 53 14.40 -0.04 3.10
N LYS A 54 14.97 -1.13 2.57
CA LYS A 54 16.30 -1.13 1.95
C LYS A 54 16.32 -0.41 0.60
N LEU A 55 15.18 -0.37 -0.11
CA LEU A 55 15.06 0.26 -1.42
C LEU A 55 14.94 1.78 -1.34
N ARG A 56 14.46 2.33 -0.21
CA ARG A 56 14.26 3.77 -0.01
C ARG A 56 15.46 4.59 -0.47
N GLY A 57 15.21 5.58 -1.34
CA GLY A 57 16.23 6.46 -1.89
C GLY A 57 17.10 5.84 -2.99
N LYS A 58 17.04 4.53 -3.23
CA LYS A 58 17.99 3.80 -4.08
C LYS A 58 17.36 3.21 -5.33
N LYS A 59 16.25 2.50 -5.17
CA LYS A 59 15.61 1.70 -6.23
C LYS A 59 14.09 1.82 -6.13
N THR A 60 13.42 1.54 -7.23
CA THR A 60 11.96 1.60 -7.36
C THR A 60 11.48 0.28 -7.95
N LEU A 61 10.57 -0.42 -7.29
CA LEU A 61 9.93 -1.62 -7.83
C LEU A 61 8.93 -1.21 -8.93
N SER A 62 9.04 -1.83 -10.10
CA SER A 62 7.99 -1.73 -11.13
C SER A 62 6.76 -2.51 -10.70
N GLY A 63 5.58 -2.03 -11.07
CA GLY A 63 4.33 -2.68 -10.71
C GLY A 63 3.26 -2.50 -11.76
N MET A 64 2.37 -3.49 -11.82
CA MET A 64 1.24 -3.52 -12.73
C MET A 64 -0.01 -3.94 -11.95
N HIS A 65 -1.04 -3.10 -11.97
CA HIS A 65 -2.37 -3.46 -11.51
C HIS A 65 -3.11 -4.28 -12.58
N ASN A 66 -3.81 -5.30 -12.12
CA ASN A 66 -4.54 -6.25 -12.93
C ASN A 66 -6.00 -6.30 -12.47
N VAL A 67 -6.92 -5.90 -13.34
CA VAL A 67 -8.36 -6.00 -13.07
C VAL A 67 -8.78 -7.47 -12.98
N LEU A 68 -9.74 -7.75 -12.11
CA LEU A 68 -10.08 -9.11 -11.71
C LEU A 68 -10.41 -10.02 -12.90
N GLY A 69 -11.32 -9.61 -13.78
CA GLY A 69 -11.76 -10.41 -14.93
C GLY A 69 -10.71 -10.64 -16.00
N ARG A 70 -9.57 -9.93 -15.94
CA ARG A 70 -8.45 -10.08 -16.89
C ARG A 70 -7.23 -10.74 -16.29
N MET A 71 -7.11 -10.81 -14.96
CA MET A 71 -5.93 -11.36 -14.29
C MET A 71 -4.65 -10.76 -14.91
N SER A 72 -3.62 -11.57 -15.15
CA SER A 72 -2.28 -11.11 -15.55
C SER A 72 -2.12 -10.60 -16.98
N ILE A 73 -3.19 -10.37 -17.76
CA ILE A 73 -3.06 -9.89 -19.15
C ILE A 73 -2.15 -8.66 -19.27
N ASN A 74 -2.29 -7.67 -18.38
CA ASN A 74 -1.46 -6.46 -18.44
C ASN A 74 -0.03 -6.72 -17.95
N THR A 75 0.14 -7.56 -16.93
CA THR A 75 1.46 -8.01 -16.45
C THR A 75 2.24 -8.72 -17.56
N ASP A 76 1.58 -9.63 -18.28
CA ASP A 76 2.18 -10.38 -19.37
C ASP A 76 2.44 -9.48 -20.58
N ARG A 77 1.57 -8.50 -20.86
CA ARG A 77 1.80 -7.50 -21.91
C ARG A 77 3.03 -6.62 -21.64
N VAL A 78 3.26 -6.23 -20.38
CA VAL A 78 4.52 -5.54 -20.01
C VAL A 78 5.72 -6.44 -20.27
N GLN A 79 5.62 -7.73 -19.92
CA GLN A 79 6.72 -8.67 -20.15
C GLN A 79 7.00 -8.86 -21.64
N GLN A 80 5.96 -9.01 -22.48
CA GLN A 80 6.13 -9.13 -23.93
C GLN A 80 6.78 -7.88 -24.52
N LEU A 81 6.43 -6.70 -24.01
CA LEU A 81 6.96 -5.43 -24.51
C LEU A 81 8.41 -5.17 -24.06
N THR A 82 8.73 -5.48 -22.80
CA THR A 82 9.99 -5.06 -22.15
C THR A 82 10.99 -6.19 -21.92
N GLY A 83 10.56 -7.44 -22.09
CA GLY A 83 11.34 -8.62 -21.72
C GLY A 83 11.40 -8.88 -20.21
N LYS A 84 10.72 -8.07 -19.37
CA LYS A 84 10.80 -8.11 -17.91
C LYS A 84 9.42 -8.16 -17.26
N TYR A 85 9.26 -9.00 -16.24
CA TYR A 85 8.03 -8.98 -15.46
C TYR A 85 8.01 -7.81 -14.45
N PRO A 86 6.88 -7.10 -14.27
CA PRO A 86 6.73 -6.12 -13.19
C PRO A 86 7.02 -6.75 -11.82
N ALA A 87 7.89 -6.14 -11.02
CA ALA A 87 8.26 -6.66 -9.69
C ALA A 87 7.05 -6.81 -8.73
N ILE A 88 5.98 -6.06 -8.98
CA ILE A 88 4.73 -6.09 -8.24
C ILE A 88 3.61 -6.56 -9.16
N TRP A 89 2.88 -7.58 -8.71
CA TRP A 89 1.58 -7.93 -9.22
C TRP A 89 0.51 -7.33 -8.30
N GLY A 90 -0.24 -6.36 -8.82
CA GLY A 90 -1.37 -5.74 -8.14
C GLY A 90 -2.70 -6.32 -8.61
N GLY A 91 -3.67 -6.47 -7.71
CA GLY A 91 -5.02 -6.89 -8.04
C GLY A 91 -6.10 -6.22 -7.18
N ASP A 92 -7.35 -6.46 -7.53
CA ASP A 92 -8.54 -6.09 -6.77
C ASP A 92 -9.42 -7.34 -6.51
N PHE A 93 -10.27 -7.29 -5.49
CA PHE A 93 -11.27 -8.31 -5.25
C PHE A 93 -12.52 -8.15 -6.14
N GLY A 94 -12.68 -7.03 -6.86
CA GLY A 94 -13.85 -6.77 -7.70
C GLY A 94 -15.14 -6.59 -6.89
N PHE A 95 -16.24 -6.26 -7.55
CA PHE A 95 -17.47 -5.81 -6.89
C PHE A 95 -18.75 -6.02 -7.72
N ALA A 96 -18.61 -6.37 -8.99
CA ALA A 96 -19.71 -6.36 -9.95
C ALA A 96 -20.18 -7.76 -10.31
N ASP A 97 -21.24 -7.84 -11.12
CA ASP A 97 -21.66 -9.03 -11.84
C ASP A 97 -21.31 -8.90 -13.34
N SER A 98 -22.08 -9.58 -14.20
CA SER A 98 -21.88 -9.53 -15.65
C SER A 98 -22.10 -8.15 -16.30
N THR A 99 -22.75 -7.19 -15.63
CA THR A 99 -22.90 -5.83 -16.16
C THR A 99 -21.57 -5.08 -16.26
N HIS A 100 -20.59 -5.45 -15.43
CA HIS A 100 -19.23 -4.93 -15.47
C HIS A 100 -18.21 -6.06 -15.35
N ASP A 101 -18.09 -6.85 -16.41
CA ASP A 101 -17.43 -8.17 -16.35
C ASP A 101 -15.96 -8.14 -15.89
N ILE A 102 -15.25 -7.02 -16.13
CA ILE A 102 -13.85 -6.87 -15.72
C ILE A 102 -13.63 -6.83 -14.20
N ASP A 103 -14.67 -6.54 -13.41
CA ASP A 103 -14.66 -6.57 -11.94
C ASP A 103 -15.66 -7.58 -11.38
N ASN A 104 -16.05 -8.57 -12.19
CA ASN A 104 -17.07 -9.54 -11.84
C ASN A 104 -16.60 -10.50 -10.75
N ILE A 105 -17.34 -10.54 -9.64
CA ILE A 105 -17.00 -11.35 -8.46
C ILE A 105 -16.97 -12.85 -8.75
N LYS A 106 -17.57 -13.33 -9.86
CA LYS A 106 -17.47 -14.72 -10.32
C LYS A 106 -16.01 -15.18 -10.52
N TYR A 107 -15.08 -14.25 -10.75
CA TYR A 107 -13.67 -14.53 -10.97
C TYR A 107 -12.84 -14.58 -9.68
N ARG A 108 -13.38 -14.18 -8.52
CA ARG A 108 -12.65 -14.21 -7.23
C ARG A 108 -12.03 -15.56 -6.88
N PRO A 109 -12.66 -16.72 -7.13
CA PRO A 109 -12.03 -18.02 -6.87
C PRO A 109 -10.70 -18.23 -7.61
N LEU A 110 -10.45 -17.49 -8.70
CA LEU A 110 -9.20 -17.57 -9.47
C LEU A 110 -8.06 -16.74 -8.87
N LEU A 111 -8.34 -15.80 -7.95
CA LEU A 111 -7.32 -14.91 -7.37
C LEU A 111 -6.24 -15.66 -6.62
N VAL A 112 -6.60 -16.55 -5.70
CA VAL A 112 -5.60 -17.27 -4.87
C VAL A 112 -4.66 -18.12 -5.74
N PRO A 113 -5.17 -18.93 -6.70
CA PRO A 113 -4.30 -19.63 -7.67
C PRO A 113 -3.40 -18.69 -8.46
N GLU A 114 -3.91 -17.55 -8.95
CA GLU A 114 -3.12 -16.59 -9.71
C GLU A 114 -2.03 -15.92 -8.85
N ILE A 115 -2.39 -15.45 -7.66
CA ILE A 115 -1.45 -14.85 -6.70
C ILE A 115 -0.35 -15.85 -6.34
N LYS A 116 -0.68 -17.13 -6.14
CA LYS A 116 0.33 -18.19 -5.91
C LYS A 116 1.30 -18.32 -7.08
N ARG A 117 0.79 -18.29 -8.33
CA ARG A 117 1.65 -18.31 -9.53
C ARG A 117 2.57 -17.10 -9.61
N GLN A 118 2.04 -15.91 -9.39
CA GLN A 118 2.81 -14.65 -9.46
C GLN A 118 3.84 -14.56 -8.33
N HIS A 119 3.44 -14.92 -7.11
CA HIS A 119 4.36 -14.98 -5.98
C HIS A 119 5.49 -15.99 -6.23
N ALA A 120 5.18 -17.20 -6.72
CA ALA A 120 6.19 -18.20 -7.06
C ALA A 120 7.18 -17.72 -8.14
N ARG A 121 6.73 -16.86 -9.06
CA ARG A 121 7.60 -16.19 -10.04
C ARG A 121 8.57 -15.19 -9.39
N GLY A 122 8.23 -14.67 -8.21
CA GLY A 122 9.00 -13.66 -7.47
C GLY A 122 8.28 -12.33 -7.31
N ALA A 123 7.04 -12.20 -7.78
CA ALA A 123 6.29 -10.96 -7.68
C ALA A 123 5.90 -10.66 -6.23
N ILE A 124 6.00 -9.39 -5.85
CA ILE A 124 5.42 -8.85 -4.63
C ILE A 124 3.93 -8.62 -4.87
N ILE A 125 3.09 -9.04 -3.92
CA ILE A 125 1.64 -9.01 -4.07
C ILE A 125 1.05 -7.76 -3.41
N VAL A 126 0.25 -7.02 -4.18
CA VAL A 126 -0.52 -5.87 -3.71
C VAL A 126 -2.00 -6.13 -3.97
N MET A 127 -2.83 -5.98 -2.94
CA MET A 127 -4.28 -6.10 -3.10
C MET A 127 -4.98 -4.82 -2.66
N SER A 128 -5.78 -4.27 -3.56
CA SER A 128 -6.78 -3.23 -3.30
C SER A 128 -8.16 -3.85 -3.14
N TYR A 129 -9.14 -3.07 -2.69
CA TYR A 129 -10.53 -3.48 -2.73
C TYR A 129 -11.45 -2.29 -2.98
N HIS A 130 -12.08 -2.25 -4.14
CA HIS A 130 -13.23 -1.40 -4.38
C HIS A 130 -14.48 -1.99 -3.71
N GLN A 131 -14.64 -1.74 -2.41
CA GLN A 131 -15.74 -2.32 -1.63
C GLN A 131 -17.11 -1.81 -2.09
N ALA A 132 -18.01 -2.72 -2.44
CA ALA A 132 -19.42 -2.42 -2.62
C ALA A 132 -20.03 -1.83 -1.33
N ASN A 133 -20.79 -0.74 -1.45
CA ASN A 133 -21.41 -0.09 -0.28
C ASN A 133 -22.28 -1.09 0.51
N PRO A 134 -22.04 -1.30 1.82
CA PRO A 134 -22.77 -2.27 2.64
C PRO A 134 -24.29 -2.07 2.70
N VAL A 135 -24.80 -0.86 2.43
CA VAL A 135 -26.24 -0.58 2.36
C VAL A 135 -26.85 -1.17 1.09
N ILE A 136 -26.13 -1.04 -0.03
CA ILE A 136 -26.55 -1.47 -1.38
C ILE A 136 -26.33 -2.98 -1.55
N GLY A 137 -25.22 -3.51 -1.03
CA GLY A 137 -24.84 -4.90 -1.16
C GLY A 137 -23.94 -5.16 -2.37
N GLU A 138 -23.55 -6.42 -2.52
CA GLU A 138 -22.66 -6.91 -3.57
C GLU A 138 -23.31 -8.13 -4.25
N PRO A 139 -23.31 -8.25 -5.59
CA PRO A 139 -22.68 -7.37 -6.57
C PRO A 139 -23.35 -5.99 -6.69
N CYS A 140 -22.62 -5.00 -7.22
CA CYS A 140 -23.15 -3.65 -7.48
C CYS A 140 -22.48 -2.98 -8.69
N ASP A 141 -23.04 -1.84 -9.12
CA ASP A 141 -22.43 -0.99 -10.15
C ASP A 141 -21.31 -0.11 -9.57
N PHE A 142 -20.40 0.33 -10.44
CA PHE A 142 -19.36 1.29 -10.02
C PHE A 142 -19.98 2.63 -9.59
N LYS A 143 -20.88 3.20 -10.40
CA LYS A 143 -21.69 4.37 -10.07
C LYS A 143 -23.03 3.92 -9.48
N GLY A 144 -23.38 4.40 -8.30
CA GLY A 144 -24.58 3.96 -7.58
C GLY A 144 -24.32 2.78 -6.64
N GLY A 145 -23.22 2.05 -6.79
CA GLY A 145 -22.71 1.07 -5.82
C GLY A 145 -21.52 1.64 -5.05
N ILE A 146 -20.31 1.53 -5.60
CA ILE A 146 -19.07 1.98 -4.93
C ILE A 146 -19.02 3.51 -4.81
N ILE A 147 -19.28 4.20 -5.93
CA ILE A 147 -19.49 5.65 -5.95
C ILE A 147 -20.92 5.90 -5.49
N SER A 148 -21.04 6.11 -4.18
CA SER A 148 -22.28 6.38 -3.46
C SER A 148 -21.95 7.06 -2.13
N LYS A 149 -22.94 7.31 -1.29
CA LYS A 149 -22.77 7.93 0.03
C LYS A 149 -23.56 7.17 1.09
N LEU A 150 -23.03 7.20 2.31
CA LEU A 150 -23.78 6.85 3.52
C LEU A 150 -24.27 8.14 4.18
N THR A 151 -25.48 8.09 4.74
CA THR A 151 -25.93 9.12 5.70
C THR A 151 -25.12 9.04 6.99
N ASP A 152 -25.18 10.07 7.83
CA ASP A 152 -24.47 10.02 9.13
C ASP A 152 -25.02 8.94 10.06
N ALA A 153 -26.33 8.68 10.02
CA ALA A 153 -26.93 7.58 10.76
C ALA A 153 -26.42 6.22 10.28
N GLN A 154 -26.35 6.00 8.96
CA GLN A 154 -25.78 4.78 8.39
C GLN A 154 -24.28 4.66 8.71
N TRP A 155 -23.53 5.76 8.70
CA TRP A 155 -22.12 5.74 9.08
C TRP A 155 -21.91 5.33 10.54
N GLN A 156 -22.72 5.85 11.45
CA GLN A 156 -22.69 5.46 12.86
C GLN A 156 -23.11 3.99 13.04
N GLU A 157 -24.13 3.53 12.32
CA GLU A 157 -24.56 2.14 12.35
C GLU A 157 -23.43 1.22 11.86
N LEU A 158 -22.81 1.52 10.72
CA LEU A 158 -21.67 0.80 10.15
C LEU A 158 -20.50 0.66 11.14
N LEU A 159 -20.23 1.71 11.93
CA LEU A 159 -19.13 1.75 12.90
C LEU A 159 -19.47 1.15 14.27
N THR A 160 -20.69 0.66 14.46
CA THR A 160 -21.17 0.12 15.74
C THR A 160 -21.33 -1.39 15.66
N PRO A 161 -20.45 -2.18 16.29
CA PRO A 161 -20.58 -3.64 16.32
C PRO A 161 -21.96 -4.11 16.79
N GLY A 162 -22.53 -5.08 16.07
CA GLY A 162 -23.82 -5.69 16.40
C GLY A 162 -25.04 -5.05 15.71
N THR A 163 -24.89 -3.90 15.06
CA THR A 163 -25.97 -3.31 14.25
C THR A 163 -26.18 -4.07 12.94
N PRO A 164 -27.37 -3.97 12.31
CA PRO A 164 -27.61 -4.57 10.99
C PRO A 164 -26.60 -4.16 9.92
N LEU A 165 -26.27 -2.87 9.80
CA LEU A 165 -25.32 -2.40 8.79
C LEU A 165 -23.87 -2.84 9.07
N TYR A 166 -23.46 -2.90 10.34
CA TYR A 166 -22.17 -3.51 10.71
C TYR A 166 -22.12 -4.98 10.27
N GLN A 167 -23.19 -5.75 10.47
CA GLN A 167 -23.21 -7.16 10.07
C GLN A 167 -23.10 -7.35 8.55
N LYS A 168 -23.72 -6.47 7.76
CA LYS A 168 -23.55 -6.48 6.29
C LYS A 168 -22.11 -6.19 5.88
N TRP A 169 -21.48 -5.19 6.52
CA TRP A 169 -20.06 -4.91 6.32
C TRP A 169 -19.18 -6.09 6.73
N ALA A 170 -19.43 -6.68 7.90
CA ALA A 170 -18.68 -7.83 8.42
C ALA A 170 -18.77 -9.03 7.48
N THR A 171 -19.96 -9.33 6.94
CA THR A 171 -20.16 -10.39 5.94
C THR A 171 -19.29 -10.18 4.69
N GLN A 172 -19.19 -8.95 4.18
CA GLN A 172 -18.31 -8.65 3.04
C GLN A 172 -16.83 -8.82 3.41
N MET A 173 -16.45 -8.38 4.61
CA MET A 173 -15.07 -8.50 5.11
C MET A 173 -14.67 -9.96 5.38
N ASP A 174 -15.58 -10.79 5.89
CA ASP A 174 -15.36 -12.22 6.14
C ASP A 174 -15.02 -12.97 4.85
N LEU A 175 -15.72 -12.65 3.76
CA LEU A 175 -15.47 -13.24 2.45
C LEU A 175 -14.03 -12.98 2.00
N LEU A 176 -13.56 -11.73 2.11
CA LEU A 176 -12.18 -11.36 1.77
C LEU A 176 -11.17 -11.98 2.74
N ALA A 177 -11.48 -12.02 4.03
CA ALA A 177 -10.65 -12.67 5.04
C ALA A 177 -10.43 -14.16 4.73
N GLY A 178 -11.41 -14.85 4.13
CA GLY A 178 -11.27 -16.22 3.64
C GLY A 178 -10.17 -16.37 2.57
N TYR A 179 -10.10 -15.46 1.59
CA TYR A 179 -9.02 -15.46 0.58
C TYR A 179 -7.67 -15.10 1.19
N LEU A 180 -7.62 -14.07 2.05
CA LEU A 180 -6.39 -13.64 2.71
C LEU A 180 -5.82 -14.71 3.66
N THR A 181 -6.69 -15.49 4.30
CA THR A 181 -6.32 -16.65 5.12
C THR A 181 -5.66 -17.74 4.27
N GLN A 182 -6.18 -18.03 3.09
CA GLN A 182 -5.55 -18.99 2.16
C GLN A 182 -4.15 -18.51 1.71
N LEU A 183 -3.98 -17.21 1.49
CA LEU A 183 -2.67 -16.62 1.18
C LEU A 183 -1.71 -16.70 2.38
N GLN A 184 -2.20 -16.46 3.59
CA GLN A 184 -1.41 -16.65 4.82
C GLN A 184 -0.95 -18.09 4.98
N ALA A 185 -1.85 -19.06 4.79
CA ALA A 185 -1.52 -20.49 4.84
C ALA A 185 -0.48 -20.88 3.78
N ALA A 186 -0.51 -20.20 2.62
CA ALA A 186 0.50 -20.34 1.56
C ALA A 186 1.78 -19.52 1.81
N ARG A 187 1.91 -18.87 2.98
CA ARG A 187 3.05 -18.02 3.39
C ARG A 187 3.29 -16.83 2.45
N ILE A 188 2.23 -16.32 1.83
CA ILE A 188 2.30 -15.18 0.91
C ILE A 188 2.01 -13.90 1.69
N PRO A 189 2.99 -12.98 1.84
CA PRO A 189 2.73 -11.67 2.39
C PRO A 189 2.03 -10.79 1.36
N VAL A 190 1.06 -9.99 1.80
CA VAL A 190 0.26 -9.11 0.94
C VAL A 190 0.40 -7.69 1.44
N ILE A 191 0.74 -6.77 0.55
CA ILE A 191 0.56 -5.35 0.82
C ILE A 191 -0.90 -5.03 0.55
N PHE A 192 -1.65 -4.79 1.63
CA PHE A 192 -3.08 -4.57 1.57
C PHE A 192 -3.38 -3.08 1.66
N ARG A 193 -4.19 -2.60 0.71
CA ARG A 193 -4.45 -1.19 0.48
C ARG A 193 -5.95 -0.88 0.53
N PRO A 194 -6.60 -1.05 1.69
CA PRO A 194 -8.04 -0.87 1.82
C PRO A 194 -8.42 0.60 1.80
N TYR A 195 -9.65 0.87 1.36
CA TYR A 195 -10.26 2.19 1.41
C TYR A 195 -9.34 3.28 0.83
N HIS A 196 -8.74 3.00 -0.33
CA HIS A 196 -7.86 3.92 -1.04
C HIS A 196 -8.59 5.19 -1.50
N GLU A 197 -7.84 6.25 -1.78
CA GLU A 197 -8.38 7.54 -2.23
C GLU A 197 -9.44 8.16 -1.30
N MET A 198 -9.39 7.83 0.00
CA MET A 198 -10.34 8.29 1.01
C MET A 198 -10.46 9.81 1.17
N ASN A 199 -9.41 10.53 0.78
CA ASN A 199 -9.39 11.98 0.78
C ASN A 199 -10.17 12.57 -0.40
N GLY A 200 -10.56 11.76 -1.39
CA GLY A 200 -11.58 12.07 -2.38
C GLY A 200 -12.99 11.88 -1.83
N ASP A 201 -13.98 12.51 -2.45
CA ASP A 201 -15.40 12.43 -2.06
C ASP A 201 -16.25 11.56 -3.01
N TRP A 202 -15.64 10.72 -3.83
CA TRP A 202 -16.38 9.86 -4.78
C TRP A 202 -16.79 8.51 -4.19
N PHE A 203 -15.91 7.81 -3.49
CA PHE A 203 -16.24 6.53 -2.88
C PHE A 203 -17.05 6.71 -1.59
N TRP A 204 -17.86 5.70 -1.23
CA TRP A 204 -18.72 5.76 -0.04
C TRP A 204 -17.93 5.91 1.27
N TRP A 205 -16.68 5.42 1.30
CA TRP A 205 -15.76 5.56 2.44
C TRP A 205 -15.00 6.90 2.48
N GLY A 206 -15.09 7.69 1.41
CA GLY A 206 -14.32 8.92 1.22
C GLY A 206 -15.07 10.19 1.64
N GLY A 207 -14.33 11.28 1.83
CA GLY A 207 -14.89 12.60 2.15
C GLY A 207 -15.34 12.77 3.61
N ARG A 208 -14.95 11.85 4.50
CA ARG A 208 -15.29 11.86 5.93
C ARG A 208 -14.00 11.93 6.77
N PRO A 209 -13.42 13.11 7.01
CA PRO A 209 -12.15 13.22 7.73
C PRO A 209 -12.30 12.97 9.23
N GLY A 210 -11.17 12.76 9.92
CA GLY A 210 -11.11 12.81 11.38
C GLY A 210 -11.51 11.51 12.10
N ALA A 211 -11.48 11.58 13.44
CA ALA A 211 -11.52 10.44 14.34
C ALA A 211 -12.80 9.60 14.24
N THR A 212 -13.94 10.24 13.98
CA THR A 212 -15.25 9.57 13.83
C THR A 212 -15.59 9.25 12.37
N GLY A 213 -14.77 9.72 11.42
CA GLY A 213 -14.89 9.44 10.00
C GLY A 213 -13.98 8.28 9.59
N TYR A 214 -13.22 8.48 8.51
CA TYR A 214 -12.33 7.50 7.91
C TYR A 214 -11.39 6.82 8.92
N LEU A 215 -10.89 7.55 9.93
CA LEU A 215 -9.97 6.99 10.91
C LEU A 215 -10.62 5.87 11.75
N ALA A 216 -11.91 6.01 12.09
CA ALA A 216 -12.66 4.95 12.77
C ALA A 216 -12.85 3.72 11.88
N LEU A 217 -13.17 3.92 10.59
CA LEU A 217 -13.32 2.82 9.63
C LEU A 217 -12.00 2.06 9.42
N TRP A 218 -10.88 2.78 9.29
CA TRP A 218 -9.55 2.18 9.21
C TRP A 218 -9.23 1.33 10.45
N GLN A 219 -9.48 1.88 11.64
CA GLN A 219 -9.22 1.17 12.90
C GLN A 219 -10.13 -0.06 13.06
N GLN A 220 -11.40 0.04 12.68
CA GLN A 220 -12.34 -1.07 12.69
C GLN A 220 -11.85 -2.20 11.79
N LEU A 221 -11.48 -1.92 10.54
CA LEU A 221 -10.96 -2.93 9.62
C LEU A 221 -9.63 -3.52 10.12
N TYR A 222 -8.74 -2.69 10.66
CA TYR A 222 -7.49 -3.18 11.25
C TYR A 222 -7.74 -4.18 12.38
N ALA A 223 -8.61 -3.85 13.33
CA ALA A 223 -8.97 -4.74 14.42
C ALA A 223 -9.64 -6.02 13.90
N TYR A 224 -10.56 -5.89 12.94
CA TYR A 224 -11.28 -7.02 12.37
C TYR A 224 -10.34 -8.01 11.67
N TYR A 225 -9.44 -7.53 10.81
CA TYR A 225 -8.52 -8.42 10.09
C TYR A 225 -7.34 -8.90 10.93
N THR A 226 -6.73 -8.00 11.71
CA THR A 226 -5.50 -8.33 12.45
C THR A 226 -5.80 -9.04 13.77
N GLU A 227 -6.79 -8.56 14.52
CA GLU A 227 -7.07 -9.03 15.87
C GLU A 227 -8.10 -10.15 15.88
N HIS A 228 -9.19 -10.03 15.11
CA HIS A 228 -10.24 -11.05 15.04
C HIS A 228 -9.90 -12.20 14.08
N HIS A 229 -9.57 -11.94 12.81
CA HIS A 229 -9.22 -12.99 11.84
C HIS A 229 -7.76 -13.47 11.90
N HIS A 230 -6.90 -12.81 12.69
CA HIS A 230 -5.48 -13.14 12.79
C HIS A 230 -4.75 -13.19 11.43
N LEU A 231 -5.09 -12.26 10.53
CA LEU A 231 -4.40 -12.07 9.24
C LEU A 231 -3.07 -11.33 9.48
N ASN A 232 -2.06 -12.13 9.80
CA ASN A 232 -0.71 -11.69 10.13
C ASN A 232 0.21 -11.55 8.89
N ASN A 233 -0.24 -11.96 7.71
CA ASN A 233 0.50 -11.82 6.46
C ASN A 233 0.31 -10.46 5.77
N LEU A 234 -0.51 -9.57 6.33
CA LEU A 234 -0.82 -8.26 5.75
C LEU A 234 0.21 -7.20 6.17
N LEU A 235 0.63 -6.38 5.21
CA LEU A 235 1.28 -5.09 5.42
C LEU A 235 0.29 -3.98 5.04
N TRP A 236 -0.02 -3.09 5.97
CA TRP A 236 -1.07 -2.08 5.81
C TRP A 236 -0.56 -0.84 5.08
N ALA A 237 -1.08 -0.58 3.88
CA ALA A 237 -0.73 0.56 3.05
C ALA A 237 -1.85 1.62 3.05
N TRP A 238 -1.54 2.83 3.52
CA TRP A 238 -2.46 3.98 3.44
C TRP A 238 -2.16 4.81 2.19
N THR A 239 -3.15 4.96 1.30
CA THR A 239 -2.94 5.51 -0.05
C THR A 239 -4.02 6.50 -0.47
N PRO A 240 -3.79 7.80 -0.24
CA PRO A 240 -4.66 8.87 -0.71
C PRO A 240 -4.50 9.15 -2.22
N ASP A 241 -5.51 9.81 -2.80
CA ASP A 241 -5.41 10.48 -4.10
C ASP A 241 -4.54 11.75 -4.01
N LYS A 242 -4.00 12.14 -5.17
CA LYS A 242 -3.25 13.35 -5.51
C LYS A 242 -3.69 14.65 -4.87
N PRO A 243 -2.84 15.71 -4.95
CA PRO A 243 -2.85 16.84 -4.03
C PRO A 243 -4.25 17.29 -3.68
N ASN A 244 -4.70 16.80 -2.53
CA ASN A 244 -5.94 17.22 -1.94
C ASN A 244 -5.58 17.86 -0.60
N PRO A 245 -5.75 19.19 -0.46
CA PRO A 245 -5.52 19.87 0.81
C PRO A 245 -6.25 19.15 1.95
N GLY A 246 -5.59 18.99 3.10
CA GLY A 246 -6.18 18.34 4.27
C GLY A 246 -6.05 16.82 4.30
N VAL A 247 -5.25 16.21 3.42
CA VAL A 247 -4.95 14.76 3.44
C VAL A 247 -4.48 14.27 4.82
N GLU A 248 -3.82 15.14 5.61
CA GLU A 248 -3.36 14.83 6.96
C GLU A 248 -4.51 14.44 7.90
N THR A 249 -5.74 14.92 7.67
CA THR A 249 -6.93 14.60 8.47
C THR A 249 -7.46 13.17 8.24
N TYR A 250 -6.98 12.52 7.19
CA TYR A 250 -7.27 11.12 6.85
C TYR A 250 -6.12 10.18 7.24
N PHE A 251 -5.00 10.69 7.75
CA PHE A 251 -3.84 9.86 8.05
C PHE A 251 -4.03 9.10 9.39
N PRO A 252 -4.06 7.75 9.40
CA PRO A 252 -4.28 6.95 10.61
C PRO A 252 -3.20 7.10 11.70
N GLY A 253 -2.03 7.64 11.33
CA GLY A 253 -0.87 7.71 12.19
C GLY A 253 0.20 6.67 11.82
N ARG A 254 1.46 6.98 12.16
CA ARG A 254 2.62 6.15 11.77
C ARG A 254 2.66 4.81 12.51
N ASP A 255 1.97 4.67 13.63
CA ASP A 255 1.83 3.42 14.37
C ASP A 255 0.67 2.55 13.84
N LYS A 256 -0.11 3.05 12.89
CA LYS A 256 -1.29 2.38 12.31
C LYS A 256 -1.15 2.04 10.82
N VAL A 257 0.01 2.30 10.22
CA VAL A 257 0.33 1.95 8.82
C VAL A 257 1.74 1.36 8.72
N ASP A 258 1.98 0.42 7.81
CA ASP A 258 3.31 -0.12 7.53
C ASP A 258 4.08 0.70 6.50
N LEU A 259 3.36 1.16 5.48
CA LEU A 259 3.85 1.94 4.37
C LEU A 259 2.77 2.91 3.87
N LEU A 260 3.19 3.89 3.08
CA LEU A 260 2.30 4.84 2.42
C LEU A 260 2.39 4.66 0.91
N GLY A 261 1.33 5.05 0.23
CA GLY A 261 1.30 5.21 -1.21
C GLY A 261 0.56 6.49 -1.58
N THR A 262 0.46 6.79 -2.86
CA THR A 262 -0.42 7.84 -3.36
C THR A 262 -0.79 7.53 -4.81
N ASP A 263 -2.04 7.81 -5.16
CA ASP A 263 -2.60 7.55 -6.47
C ASP A 263 -2.51 8.81 -7.31
N ILE A 264 -1.87 8.70 -8.48
CA ILE A 264 -1.26 9.81 -9.21
C ILE A 264 -1.66 9.81 -10.70
N TYR A 265 -2.89 10.24 -11.02
CA TYR A 265 -3.35 10.48 -12.40
C TYR A 265 -3.15 11.92 -12.92
N PRO A 266 -2.74 12.15 -14.19
CA PRO A 266 -2.53 13.50 -14.73
C PRO A 266 -3.78 14.38 -14.65
N ARG A 267 -3.61 15.66 -14.30
CA ARG A 267 -4.67 16.69 -14.39
C ARG A 267 -4.30 17.66 -15.50
N LYS A 268 -5.33 18.13 -16.22
CA LYS A 268 -5.16 19.17 -17.23
C LYS A 268 -4.45 20.38 -16.62
N ASP A 269 -3.49 20.94 -17.36
CA ASP A 269 -2.77 22.18 -17.02
C ASP A 269 -1.96 22.14 -15.71
N SER A 270 -1.49 20.96 -15.27
CA SER A 270 -0.62 20.84 -14.10
C SER A 270 0.44 19.74 -14.26
N ALA A 271 1.58 19.90 -13.56
CA ALA A 271 2.59 18.86 -13.51
C ALA A 271 2.02 17.58 -12.88
N THR A 272 2.19 16.43 -13.55
CA THR A 272 1.69 15.13 -13.07
C THR A 272 2.25 14.77 -11.69
N TYR A 273 3.51 15.08 -11.42
CA TYR A 273 4.24 14.66 -10.21
C TYR A 273 4.81 15.87 -9.44
N PRO A 274 3.97 16.68 -8.78
CA PRO A 274 4.41 17.91 -8.15
C PRO A 274 5.26 17.64 -6.88
N GLN A 275 6.41 18.30 -6.77
CA GLN A 275 7.36 18.10 -5.66
C GLN A 275 6.72 18.31 -4.27
N ARG A 276 5.88 19.35 -4.12
CA ARG A 276 5.15 19.64 -2.87
C ARG A 276 4.35 18.43 -2.32
N TRP A 277 3.87 17.58 -3.22
CA TRP A 277 3.10 16.40 -2.85
C TRP A 277 3.99 15.26 -2.38
N TYR A 278 5.08 15.03 -3.12
CA TYR A 278 6.14 14.12 -2.70
C TYR A 278 6.61 14.46 -1.27
N ASP A 279 6.89 15.74 -1.01
CA ASP A 279 7.35 16.23 0.29
C ASP A 279 6.29 16.02 1.39
N THR A 280 5.01 16.26 1.08
CA THR A 280 3.89 16.03 2.01
C THR A 280 3.78 14.56 2.40
N MET A 281 3.80 13.66 1.42
CA MET A 281 3.71 12.22 1.68
C MET A 281 4.92 11.71 2.47
N HIS A 282 6.12 12.23 2.20
CA HIS A 282 7.34 11.86 2.94
C HIS A 282 7.36 12.43 4.36
N ARG A 283 6.82 13.63 4.57
CA ARG A 283 6.61 14.21 5.91
C ARG A 283 5.67 13.34 6.74
N LEU A 284 4.54 12.89 6.18
CA LEU A 284 3.62 11.97 6.87
C LEU A 284 4.27 10.61 7.15
N ALA A 285 4.93 10.01 6.15
CA ALA A 285 5.59 8.71 6.28
C ALA A 285 6.75 8.71 7.30
N GLY A 286 7.43 9.84 7.45
CA GLY A 286 8.72 9.90 8.13
C GLY A 286 9.73 8.98 7.45
N ARG A 287 10.10 7.87 8.12
CA ARG A 287 11.05 6.89 7.55
C ARG A 287 10.37 5.72 6.83
N LYS A 288 9.04 5.61 6.83
CA LYS A 288 8.34 4.51 6.17
C LYS A 288 8.55 4.54 4.65
N PRO A 289 8.43 3.40 3.95
CA PRO A 289 8.37 3.36 2.49
C PRO A 289 7.18 4.20 1.99
N VAL A 290 7.41 4.93 0.90
CA VAL A 290 6.37 5.66 0.16
C VAL A 290 6.47 5.24 -1.29
N GLY A 291 5.34 5.00 -1.93
CA GLY A 291 5.31 4.65 -3.34
C GLY A 291 4.17 5.31 -4.12
N LEU A 292 4.18 5.15 -5.44
CA LEU A 292 3.05 5.51 -6.30
C LEU A 292 2.14 4.29 -6.42
N SER A 293 1.06 4.28 -5.65
CA SER A 293 0.17 3.11 -5.55
C SER A 293 -0.72 2.95 -6.77
N GLU A 294 -1.02 4.03 -7.48
CA GLU A 294 -1.62 4.02 -8.81
C GLU A 294 -1.08 5.17 -9.65
N HIS A 295 -0.97 4.97 -10.97
CA HIS A 295 -0.77 6.03 -11.95
C HIS A 295 -1.05 5.51 -13.36
N SER A 296 -1.18 6.42 -14.33
CA SER A 296 -1.27 6.07 -15.76
C SER A 296 0.03 6.41 -16.51
N GLN A 297 0.48 7.67 -16.47
CA GLN A 297 1.76 8.10 -17.06
C GLN A 297 2.92 7.62 -16.19
N LEU A 298 3.96 6.99 -16.74
CA LEU A 298 5.12 6.55 -15.98
C LEU A 298 5.94 7.75 -15.47
N VAL A 299 6.57 7.60 -14.31
CA VAL A 299 7.56 8.57 -13.84
C VAL A 299 8.85 8.39 -14.62
N PRO A 300 9.36 9.44 -15.30
CA PRO A 300 10.65 9.36 -15.97
C PRO A 300 11.78 9.00 -14.98
N PRO A 301 12.81 8.25 -15.39
CA PRO A 301 13.90 7.85 -14.50
C PRO A 301 14.61 9.03 -13.82
N GLU A 302 14.75 10.16 -14.51
CA GLU A 302 15.33 11.39 -13.96
C GLU A 302 14.49 11.97 -12.81
N GLN A 303 13.16 11.94 -12.96
CA GLN A 303 12.27 12.38 -11.89
C GLN A 303 12.25 11.41 -10.71
N LEU A 304 12.41 10.09 -10.94
CA LEU A 304 12.60 9.12 -9.86
C LEU A 304 13.88 9.36 -9.04
N LYS A 305 14.91 10.00 -9.61
CA LYS A 305 16.10 10.41 -8.82
C LYS A 305 15.74 11.51 -7.82
N GLN A 306 14.90 12.46 -8.22
CA GLN A 306 14.46 13.59 -7.39
C GLN A 306 13.36 13.19 -6.40
N GLN A 307 12.46 12.29 -6.82
CA GLN A 307 11.33 11.78 -6.07
C GLN A 307 11.45 10.25 -5.93
N PRO A 308 12.34 9.76 -5.05
CA PRO A 308 12.68 8.34 -4.98
C PRO A 308 11.61 7.49 -4.29
N TYR A 309 10.46 7.31 -4.96
CA TYR A 309 9.43 6.35 -4.58
C TYR A 309 9.97 4.91 -4.59
N VAL A 310 9.54 4.11 -3.60
CA VAL A 310 9.98 2.72 -3.41
C VAL A 310 9.34 1.77 -4.42
N TRP A 311 8.15 2.11 -4.91
CA TRP A 311 7.49 1.42 -6.00
C TRP A 311 6.75 2.41 -6.90
N PHE A 312 6.31 1.91 -8.04
CA PHE A 312 5.14 2.43 -8.75
C PHE A 312 4.25 1.26 -9.17
N MET A 313 2.95 1.51 -9.39
CA MET A 313 2.05 0.51 -9.94
C MET A 313 1.12 1.16 -10.97
N SER A 314 1.32 0.82 -12.25
CA SER A 314 0.50 1.37 -13.32
C SER A 314 -0.89 0.73 -13.35
N TRP A 315 -1.93 1.49 -13.70
CA TRP A 315 -3.30 0.98 -13.69
C TRP A 315 -3.75 0.35 -15.01
N GLY A 316 -3.82 -0.98 -15.06
CA GLY A 316 -4.38 -1.74 -16.18
C GLY A 316 -3.95 -1.26 -17.57
N GLU A 317 -4.93 -1.08 -18.46
CA GLU A 317 -4.70 -0.58 -19.83
C GLU A 317 -4.20 0.88 -19.88
N MET A 318 -4.38 1.65 -18.80
CA MET A 318 -4.00 3.07 -18.78
C MET A 318 -2.49 3.26 -18.94
N LEU A 319 -1.67 2.27 -18.56
CA LEU A 319 -0.24 2.26 -18.87
C LEU A 319 0.00 2.40 -20.37
N PHE A 320 -0.65 1.57 -21.17
CA PHE A 320 -0.41 1.51 -22.62
C PHE A 320 -1.10 2.66 -23.37
N ASN A 321 -2.16 3.22 -22.79
CA ASN A 321 -2.86 4.37 -23.37
C ASN A 321 -2.15 5.70 -23.09
N ALA A 322 -1.42 5.80 -21.97
CA ALA A 322 -0.81 7.05 -21.51
C ALA A 322 0.69 7.17 -21.79
N ASN A 323 1.33 6.12 -22.33
CA ASN A 323 2.77 6.07 -22.57
C ASN A 323 3.07 5.33 -23.89
N SER A 324 4.10 5.78 -24.60
CA SER A 324 4.60 5.06 -25.78
C SER A 324 5.31 3.76 -25.39
N ALA A 325 5.43 2.83 -26.35
CA ALA A 325 6.18 1.59 -26.17
C ALA A 325 7.65 1.86 -25.76
N GLU A 326 8.27 2.88 -26.36
CA GLU A 326 9.63 3.32 -26.11
C GLU A 326 9.76 3.91 -24.70
N GLU A 327 8.77 4.67 -24.23
CA GLU A 327 8.76 5.22 -22.88
C GLU A 327 8.67 4.12 -21.82
N ILE A 328 7.80 3.13 -22.03
CA ILE A 328 7.66 1.98 -21.14
C ILE A 328 8.99 1.22 -21.07
N LYS A 329 9.58 0.86 -22.23
CA LYS A 329 10.89 0.19 -22.29
C LYS A 329 11.97 1.01 -21.57
N ARG A 330 12.07 2.31 -21.86
CA ARG A 330 13.06 3.21 -21.23
C ARG A 330 12.97 3.23 -19.71
N VAL A 331 11.76 3.19 -19.15
CA VAL A 331 11.56 3.16 -17.70
C VAL A 331 11.96 1.81 -17.12
N TYR A 332 11.54 0.70 -17.74
CA TYR A 332 11.88 -0.66 -17.30
C TYR A 332 13.37 -1.02 -17.51
N ASP A 333 14.06 -0.36 -18.43
CA ASP A 333 15.51 -0.49 -18.64
C ASP A 333 16.36 0.39 -17.74
N SER A 334 15.73 1.30 -16.98
CA SER A 334 16.44 2.10 -16.02
C SER A 334 17.08 1.21 -14.94
N PRO A 335 18.38 1.38 -14.63
CA PRO A 335 19.01 0.65 -13.52
C PRO A 335 18.42 1.01 -12.16
N ARG A 336 17.54 2.02 -12.08
CA ARG A 336 16.83 2.39 -10.85
C ARG A 336 15.55 1.59 -10.64
N VAL A 337 14.96 1.08 -11.72
CA VAL A 337 13.72 0.32 -11.70
C VAL A 337 14.05 -1.15 -11.58
N LEU A 338 13.35 -1.85 -10.68
CA LEU A 338 13.52 -3.27 -10.44
C LEU A 338 12.33 -4.02 -11.03
N SER A 339 12.60 -5.14 -11.68
CA SER A 339 11.63 -6.10 -12.17
C SER A 339 11.65 -7.37 -11.31
N VAL A 340 10.78 -8.36 -11.58
CA VAL A 340 10.69 -9.59 -10.77
C VAL A 340 12.05 -10.27 -10.64
N GLU A 341 12.82 -10.26 -11.71
CA GLU A 341 14.13 -10.91 -11.80
C GLU A 341 15.16 -10.31 -10.83
N ASP A 342 14.98 -9.05 -10.43
CA ASP A 342 15.81 -8.35 -9.45
C ASP A 342 15.35 -8.57 -8.00
N VAL A 343 14.12 -9.05 -7.80
CA VAL A 343 13.57 -9.29 -6.46
C VAL A 343 14.27 -10.50 -5.83
N PRO A 344 14.77 -10.39 -4.58
CA PRO A 344 15.43 -11.52 -3.93
C PRO A 344 14.51 -12.74 -3.83
N LYS A 345 14.88 -13.86 -4.46
CA LYS A 345 14.12 -15.13 -4.45
C LYS A 345 13.68 -15.64 -3.07
N ARG A 346 14.35 -15.22 -1.99
CA ARG A 346 13.94 -15.57 -0.62
C ARG A 346 12.59 -14.96 -0.21
N LEU A 347 12.14 -13.90 -0.88
CA LEU A 347 10.84 -13.26 -0.62
C LEU A 347 9.69 -14.08 -1.19
N SER A 348 9.96 -15.02 -2.09
CA SER A 348 8.99 -15.87 -2.76
C SER A 348 9.09 -17.36 -2.39
N LYS A 349 9.85 -17.70 -1.35
CA LYS A 349 10.12 -19.07 -0.89
C LYS A 349 9.29 -19.48 0.32
#